data_AF-A0A2R2J0W5-F1
#
_entry.id   AF-A0A2R2J0W5-F1
#
_cell.length_a   1.000
_cell.length_b   1.000
_cell.length_c   1.000
_cell.angle_alpha   90.00
_cell.angle_beta   90.00
_cell.angle_gamma   90.00
#
_symmetry.space_group_name_H-M   'P 1'
#
loop_
_entity.id
_entity.type
_entity.pdbx_description
1 polymer ?
#
loop_
_entity_poly.entity_id
_entity_poly.type
_entity_poly.pdbx_seq_one_letter_code
_entity_poly.pdbx_strand_id
1 'polypeptide(L)'
;MADVASALGAYLHLIDRLGAKAEVVEQRRALLLRLLKRLESQARNAEAYHAAVELFVADCPPRERVLAMTCGREFYCFWLDDMKKVVEITARNGFSLHNPQMLNVGTFDHLVAQMRQKRFRHFPPSLGLYLGKLFEDGHPEEGIRQRDILLKALLFLLSPHPFHSTSYRMAVDALLLHLQDRAERQLLLPAVREYFPYWQAFPFARQRAQAEREAGGEPGAAQDKA
;
A
#
# COMPACT_ATOMS: atom_id res chain seq x y z
N MET A 1 28.50 -11.41 9.92
CA MET A 1 27.05 -11.16 10.09
C MET A 1 26.77 -9.80 9.47
N ALA A 2 25.93 -9.71 8.43
CA ALA A 2 25.61 -8.42 7.83
C ALA A 2 25.03 -7.50 8.91
N ASP A 3 25.70 -6.38 9.16
CA ASP A 3 25.30 -5.42 10.20
C ASP A 3 23.88 -4.91 9.94
N VAL A 4 23.04 -4.90 10.98
CA VAL A 4 21.66 -4.41 10.91
C VAL A 4 21.63 -2.94 10.46
N ALA A 5 22.66 -2.15 10.82
CA ALA A 5 22.81 -0.79 10.31
C ALA A 5 23.11 -0.73 8.81
N SER A 6 23.84 -1.73 8.28
CA SER A 6 24.08 -1.86 6.84
C SER A 6 22.79 -2.15 6.06
N ALA A 7 21.91 -3.02 6.59
CA ALA A 7 20.61 -3.31 5.98
C ALA A 7 19.72 -2.05 5.88
N LEU A 8 19.68 -1.23 6.94
CA LEU A 8 18.94 0.03 6.92
C LEU A 8 19.54 1.02 5.92
N GLY A 9 20.87 1.17 5.91
CA GLY A 9 21.57 2.01 4.95
C GLY A 9 21.25 1.63 3.50
N ALA A 10 21.28 0.34 3.19
CA ALA A 10 20.96 -0.18 1.86
C ALA A 10 19.51 0.12 1.44
N TYR A 11 18.55 -0.07 2.34
CA TYR A 11 17.15 0.26 2.06
C TYR A 11 16.95 1.75 1.78
N LEU A 12 17.49 2.62 2.64
CA LEU A 12 17.32 4.07 2.51
C LEU A 12 18.02 4.60 1.24
N HIS A 13 19.22 4.11 0.94
CA HIS A 13 19.92 4.45 -0.28
C HIS A 13 19.20 3.93 -1.54
N LEU A 14 18.51 2.78 -1.46
CA LEU A 14 17.71 2.31 -2.59
C LEU A 14 16.54 3.25 -2.87
N ILE A 15 15.71 3.57 -1.88
CA ILE A 15 14.54 4.42 -2.11
C ILE A 15 14.92 5.85 -2.52
N ASP A 16 16.04 6.37 -2.02
CA ASP A 16 16.61 7.66 -2.44
C ASP A 16 17.00 7.63 -3.92
N ARG A 17 17.76 6.63 -4.36
CA ARG A 17 18.10 6.44 -5.78
C ARG A 17 16.89 6.23 -6.69
N LEU A 18 15.81 5.65 -6.17
CA LEU A 18 14.56 5.49 -6.91
C LEU A 18 13.74 6.80 -6.98
N GLY A 19 14.15 7.87 -6.30
CA GLY A 19 13.54 9.19 -6.38
C GLY A 19 12.62 9.54 -5.21
N ALA A 20 12.73 8.85 -4.07
CA ALA A 20 12.05 9.29 -2.85
C ALA A 20 12.59 10.65 -2.40
N LYS A 21 11.72 11.55 -1.96
CA LYS A 21 12.14 12.84 -1.39
C LYS A 21 12.90 12.64 -0.08
N ALA A 22 13.83 13.55 0.24
CA ALA A 22 14.60 13.50 1.48
C ALA A 22 13.71 13.39 2.74
N GLU A 23 12.58 14.10 2.77
CA GLU A 23 11.59 14.01 3.86
C GLU A 23 11.03 12.59 4.04
N VAL A 24 10.80 11.86 2.94
CA VAL A 24 10.33 10.47 2.95
C VAL A 24 11.41 9.56 3.51
N VAL A 25 12.66 9.72 3.05
CA VAL A 25 13.81 8.94 3.51
C VAL A 25 14.00 9.10 5.03
N GLU A 26 13.97 10.34 5.52
CA GLU A 26 14.18 10.63 6.95
C GLU A 26 13.02 10.13 7.82
N GLN A 27 11.77 10.25 7.37
CA GLN A 27 10.63 9.68 8.09
C GLN A 27 10.76 8.16 8.24
N ARG A 28 11.18 7.47 7.17
CA ARG A 28 11.35 6.02 7.19
C ARG A 28 12.55 5.59 8.02
N ARG A 29 13.65 6.36 7.99
CA ARG A 29 14.79 6.16 8.89
C ARG A 29 14.33 6.18 10.34
N ALA A 30 13.59 7.20 10.75
CA ALA A 30 13.12 7.33 12.13
C ALA A 30 12.22 6.14 12.57
N LEU A 31 11.32 5.69 11.70
CA LEU A 31 10.47 4.53 11.97
C LEU A 31 11.27 3.22 12.02
N LEU A 32 12.14 2.99 11.06
CA LEU A 32 12.91 1.75 10.98
C LEU A 32 13.93 1.63 12.12
N LEU A 33 14.54 2.73 12.57
CA LEU A 33 15.39 2.69 13.78
C LEU A 33 14.63 2.19 15.02
N ARG A 34 13.34 2.52 15.15
CA ARG A 34 12.49 2.00 16.24
C ARG A 34 12.19 0.50 16.08
N LEU A 35 11.96 0.05 14.84
CA LEU A 35 11.79 -1.38 14.54
C LEU A 35 13.08 -2.16 14.81
N LEU A 36 14.23 -1.63 14.40
CA LEU A 36 15.53 -2.27 14.58
C LEU A 36 15.86 -2.57 16.03
N LYS A 37 15.59 -1.64 16.95
CA LYS A 37 15.75 -1.86 18.40
C LYS A 37 15.00 -3.10 18.90
N ARG A 38 13.90 -3.48 18.25
CA ARG A 38 13.13 -4.70 18.61
C ARG A 38 13.71 -5.96 17.98
N LEU A 39 14.45 -5.82 16.89
CA LEU A 39 15.04 -6.91 16.12
C LEU A 39 16.46 -7.27 16.58
N GLU A 40 17.14 -6.42 17.37
CA GLU A 40 18.54 -6.58 17.79
C GLU A 40 18.86 -7.95 18.41
N SER A 41 17.91 -8.57 19.10
CA SER A 41 18.09 -9.88 19.75
C SER A 41 17.17 -10.97 19.19
N GLN A 42 16.56 -10.73 18.04
CA GLN A 42 15.62 -11.67 17.43
C GLN A 42 16.34 -12.62 16.46
N ALA A 43 15.85 -13.86 16.39
CA ALA A 43 16.30 -14.80 15.38
C ALA A 43 15.99 -14.27 13.99
N ARG A 44 16.93 -14.37 13.03
CA ARG A 44 16.74 -13.91 11.64
C ARG A 44 15.82 -14.85 10.85
N ASN A 45 14.52 -14.80 11.12
CA ASN A 45 13.51 -15.58 10.44
C ASN A 45 12.18 -14.81 10.29
N ALA A 46 11.28 -15.35 9.47
CA ALA A 46 10.00 -14.71 9.15
C ALA A 46 9.11 -14.50 10.37
N GLU A 47 9.05 -15.49 11.26
CA GLU A 47 8.18 -15.49 12.44
C GLU A 47 8.57 -14.38 13.41
N ALA A 48 9.86 -14.32 13.79
CA ALA A 48 10.38 -13.31 14.69
C ALA A 48 10.24 -11.89 14.10
N TYR A 49 10.43 -11.75 12.78
CA TYR A 49 10.23 -10.47 12.10
C TYR A 49 8.76 -10.02 12.16
N HIS A 50 7.82 -10.90 11.82
CA HIS A 50 6.41 -10.58 11.84
C HIS A 50 5.95 -10.19 13.25
N ALA A 51 6.34 -10.94 14.27
CA ALA A 51 6.03 -10.62 15.67
C ALA A 51 6.59 -9.23 16.07
N ALA A 52 7.83 -8.92 15.69
CA ALA A 52 8.43 -7.62 15.98
C ALA A 52 7.72 -6.46 15.26
N VAL A 53 7.31 -6.66 13.99
CA VAL A 53 6.57 -5.66 13.21
C VAL A 53 5.18 -5.43 13.81
N GLU A 54 4.47 -6.47 14.23
CA GLU A 54 3.15 -6.34 14.86
C GLU A 54 3.22 -5.47 16.12
N LEU A 55 4.17 -5.75 17.02
CA LEU A 55 4.39 -4.94 18.22
C LEU A 55 4.82 -3.52 17.88
N PHE A 56 5.72 -3.36 16.91
CA PHE A 56 6.17 -2.04 16.45
C PHE A 56 5.01 -1.18 15.92
N VAL A 57 4.14 -1.75 15.10
CA VAL A 57 2.99 -1.05 14.53
C VAL A 57 1.95 -0.74 15.61
N ALA A 58 1.71 -1.64 16.55
CA ALA A 58 0.80 -1.42 17.67
C ALA A 58 1.22 -0.19 18.52
N ASP A 59 2.53 -0.05 18.76
CA ASP A 59 3.13 1.03 19.54
C ASP A 59 3.27 2.35 18.76
N CYS A 60 2.94 2.37 17.47
CA CYS A 60 2.90 3.60 16.68
C CYS A 60 1.60 4.39 16.92
N PRO A 61 1.67 5.73 16.94
CA PRO A 61 0.48 6.58 16.89
C PRO A 61 -0.42 6.19 15.71
N PRO A 62 -1.76 6.24 15.83
CA PRO A 62 -2.68 5.78 14.78
C PRO A 62 -2.38 6.33 13.38
N ARG A 63 -1.95 7.59 13.27
CA ARG A 63 -1.57 8.27 12.02
C ARG A 63 -0.31 7.70 11.35
N GLU A 64 0.57 7.06 12.11
CA GLU A 64 1.84 6.49 11.63
C GLU A 64 1.73 5.00 11.30
N ARG A 65 0.69 4.30 11.78
CA ARG A 65 0.60 2.84 11.72
C ARG A 65 0.69 2.28 10.30
N VAL A 66 0.03 2.93 9.33
CA VAL A 66 0.08 2.50 7.93
C VAL A 66 1.49 2.63 7.38
N LEU A 67 2.14 3.78 7.61
CA LEU A 67 3.51 3.99 7.18
C LEU A 67 4.48 3.02 7.87
N ALA A 68 4.30 2.77 9.16
CA ALA A 68 5.06 1.79 9.93
C ALA A 68 4.92 0.37 9.34
N MET A 69 3.70 -0.04 8.97
CA MET A 69 3.42 -1.32 8.34
C MET A 69 4.07 -1.42 6.95
N THR A 70 3.96 -0.38 6.13
CA THR A 70 4.62 -0.31 4.83
C THR A 70 6.15 -0.40 4.96
N CYS A 71 6.74 0.33 5.90
CA CYS A 71 8.19 0.29 6.17
C CYS A 71 8.63 -1.11 6.59
N GLY A 72 7.92 -1.75 7.52
CA GLY A 72 8.21 -3.12 7.94
C GLY A 72 8.12 -4.11 6.78
N ARG A 73 7.07 -4.06 5.96
CA ARG A 73 6.93 -4.95 4.80
C ARG A 73 8.08 -4.80 3.80
N GLU A 74 8.46 -3.57 3.47
CA GLU A 74 9.51 -3.30 2.48
C GLU A 74 10.91 -3.64 3.02
N PHE A 75 11.16 -3.36 4.31
CA PHE A 75 12.45 -3.59 4.95
C PHE A 75 12.75 -5.07 5.19
N TYR A 76 11.73 -5.92 5.23
CA TYR A 76 11.85 -7.36 5.49
C TYR A 76 12.96 -8.07 4.68
N CYS A 77 12.99 -7.84 3.37
CA CYS A 77 13.96 -8.48 2.48
C CYS A 77 15.41 -8.02 2.73
N PHE A 78 15.61 -6.79 3.20
CA PHE A 78 16.94 -6.30 3.60
C PHE A 78 17.39 -6.92 4.93
N TRP A 79 16.47 -7.03 5.89
CA TRP A 79 16.80 -7.61 7.19
C TRP A 79 17.14 -9.10 7.10
N LEU A 80 16.47 -9.84 6.22
CA LEU A 80 16.80 -11.23 5.90
C LEU A 80 18.01 -11.41 4.99
N ASP A 81 18.61 -10.33 4.49
CA ASP A 81 19.70 -10.37 3.51
C ASP A 81 19.32 -11.10 2.20
N ASP A 82 18.05 -11.01 1.79
CA ASP A 82 17.51 -11.64 0.59
C ASP A 82 17.62 -10.69 -0.61
N MET A 83 18.83 -10.56 -1.14
CA MET A 83 19.12 -9.66 -2.27
C MET A 83 18.39 -10.05 -3.56
N LYS A 84 18.09 -11.34 -3.76
CA LYS A 84 17.30 -11.78 -4.92
C LYS A 84 15.91 -11.17 -4.87
N LYS A 85 15.29 -11.18 -3.69
CA LYS A 85 13.98 -10.57 -3.47
C LYS A 85 14.00 -9.05 -3.55
N VAL A 86 15.07 -8.39 -3.07
CA VAL A 86 15.25 -6.94 -3.27
C VAL A 86 15.23 -6.59 -4.76
N VAL A 87 15.96 -7.34 -5.59
CA VAL A 87 16.00 -7.12 -7.05
C VAL A 87 14.64 -7.38 -7.69
N GLU A 88 13.96 -8.48 -7.33
CA GLU A 88 12.61 -8.79 -7.85
C GLU A 88 11.59 -7.67 -7.52
N ILE A 89 11.59 -7.20 -6.28
CA ILE A 89 10.70 -6.11 -5.84
C ILE A 89 11.04 -4.83 -6.59
N THR A 90 12.33 -4.50 -6.74
CA THR A 90 12.77 -3.30 -7.47
C THR A 90 12.31 -3.33 -8.93
N ALA A 91 12.49 -4.45 -9.62
CA ALA A 91 12.12 -4.62 -11.03
C ALA A 91 10.61 -4.42 -11.30
N ARG A 92 9.76 -4.56 -10.27
CA ARG A 92 8.30 -4.37 -10.36
C ARG A 92 7.83 -3.04 -9.79
N ASN A 93 8.72 -2.06 -9.58
CA ASN A 93 8.42 -0.80 -8.88
C ASN A 93 7.78 -1.05 -7.50
N GLY A 94 8.30 -2.04 -6.81
CA GLY A 94 7.77 -2.57 -5.56
C GLY A 94 8.18 -1.77 -4.32
N PHE A 95 8.92 -0.68 -4.43
CA PHE A 95 9.20 0.21 -3.30
C PHE A 95 8.35 1.48 -3.40
N SER A 96 7.76 1.87 -2.28
CA SER A 96 6.97 3.09 -2.19
C SER A 96 7.90 4.29 -2.15
N LEU A 97 7.66 5.35 -2.92
CA LEU A 97 8.51 6.55 -2.93
C LEU A 97 7.86 7.77 -2.25
N HIS A 98 6.63 7.58 -1.77
CA HIS A 98 5.83 8.59 -1.10
C HIS A 98 5.23 8.00 0.17
N ASN A 99 4.81 8.89 1.08
CA ASN A 99 4.13 8.51 2.32
C ASN A 99 2.72 9.13 2.35
N PRO A 100 1.79 8.74 1.46
CA PRO A 100 0.41 9.23 1.51
C PRO A 100 -0.23 8.87 2.85
N GLN A 101 -0.95 9.83 3.42
CA GLN A 101 -1.72 9.59 4.63
C GLN A 101 -2.97 8.79 4.30
N MET A 102 -2.98 7.53 4.73
CA MET A 102 -4.14 6.67 4.61
C MET A 102 -5.09 6.89 5.80
N LEU A 103 -6.38 6.83 5.52
CA LEU A 103 -7.42 6.89 6.53
C LEU A 103 -7.29 5.69 7.49
N ASN A 104 -7.34 5.97 8.79
CA ASN A 104 -7.35 4.96 9.85
C ASN A 104 -8.40 5.36 10.91
N VAL A 105 -9.54 4.67 10.91
CA VAL A 105 -10.69 4.95 11.81
C VAL A 105 -10.92 3.87 12.86
N GLY A 106 -9.90 3.05 13.12
CA GLY A 106 -9.98 1.97 14.10
C GLY A 106 -10.48 0.69 13.46
N THR A 107 -11.74 0.32 13.66
CA THR A 107 -12.28 -0.98 13.26
C THR A 107 -12.83 -0.99 11.83
N PHE A 108 -12.99 -2.17 11.26
CA PHE A 108 -13.60 -2.35 9.95
C PHE A 108 -15.05 -1.85 9.89
N ASP A 109 -15.84 -2.09 10.94
CA ASP A 109 -17.21 -1.58 11.03
C ASP A 109 -17.27 -0.06 10.98
N HIS A 110 -16.33 0.63 11.65
CA HIS A 110 -16.23 2.09 11.56
C HIS A 110 -15.84 2.56 10.16
N LEU A 111 -14.95 1.84 9.48
CA LEU A 111 -14.58 2.14 8.10
C LEU A 111 -15.79 2.03 7.15
N VAL A 112 -16.55 0.93 7.27
CA VAL A 112 -17.77 0.71 6.48
C VAL A 112 -18.84 1.74 6.82
N ALA A 113 -19.03 2.07 8.10
CA ALA A 113 -19.95 3.11 8.53
C ALA A 113 -19.57 4.47 7.94
N GLN A 114 -18.28 4.83 7.95
CA GLN A 114 -17.81 6.10 7.38
C GLN A 114 -17.97 6.14 5.85
N MET A 115 -17.71 5.03 5.15
CA MET A 115 -17.99 4.90 3.71
C MET A 115 -19.48 5.17 3.41
N ARG A 116 -20.39 4.59 4.22
CA ARG A 116 -21.85 4.80 4.09
C ARG A 116 -22.26 6.24 4.42
N GLN A 117 -21.72 6.83 5.49
CA GLN A 117 -21.98 8.22 5.88
C GLN A 117 -21.56 9.21 4.78
N LYS A 118 -20.40 8.99 4.16
CA LYS A 118 -19.93 9.76 3.00
C LYS A 118 -20.69 9.46 1.70
N ARG A 119 -21.66 8.53 1.73
CA ARG A 119 -22.46 8.07 0.58
C ARG A 119 -21.57 7.66 -0.60
N PHE A 120 -20.40 7.07 -0.31
CA PHE A 120 -19.46 6.66 -1.34
C PHE A 120 -20.04 5.51 -2.17
N ARG A 121 -20.24 5.75 -3.48
CA ARG A 121 -20.82 4.78 -4.43
C ARG A 121 -20.05 4.68 -5.75
N HIS A 122 -18.96 5.43 -5.89
CA HIS A 122 -18.18 5.51 -7.12
C HIS A 122 -17.16 4.36 -7.16
N PHE A 123 -17.62 3.16 -7.49
CA PHE A 123 -16.76 1.99 -7.67
C PHE A 123 -16.40 1.82 -9.15
N PRO A 124 -15.16 1.42 -9.49
CA PRO A 124 -14.76 1.15 -10.86
C PRO A 124 -15.52 -0.07 -11.43
N PRO A 125 -15.76 -0.11 -12.75
CA PRO A 125 -16.34 -1.29 -13.41
C PRO A 125 -15.56 -2.59 -13.15
N SER A 126 -14.25 -2.49 -12.90
CA SER A 126 -13.41 -3.64 -12.56
C SER A 126 -13.90 -4.43 -11.35
N LEU A 127 -14.54 -3.77 -10.37
CA LEU A 127 -15.13 -4.48 -9.23
C LEU A 127 -16.26 -5.41 -9.69
N GLY A 128 -17.17 -4.90 -10.52
CA GLY A 128 -18.28 -5.69 -11.06
C GLY A 128 -17.79 -6.86 -11.91
N LEU A 129 -16.79 -6.63 -12.78
CA LEU A 129 -16.19 -7.67 -13.60
C LEU A 129 -15.52 -8.78 -12.76
N TYR A 130 -14.79 -8.39 -11.72
CA TYR A 130 -14.18 -9.35 -10.80
C TYR A 130 -15.23 -10.19 -10.07
N LEU A 131 -16.27 -9.55 -9.50
CA LEU A 131 -17.32 -10.27 -8.78
C LEU A 131 -18.16 -11.16 -9.71
N GLY A 132 -18.43 -10.69 -10.94
CA GLY A 132 -19.08 -11.49 -11.98
C GLY A 132 -18.25 -12.72 -12.36
N LYS A 133 -16.92 -12.56 -12.49
CA LYS A 133 -16.02 -13.68 -12.75
C LYS A 133 -16.04 -14.71 -11.62
N LEU A 134 -16.06 -14.28 -10.36
CA LEU A 134 -16.19 -15.21 -9.23
C LEU A 134 -17.51 -16.01 -9.30
N PHE A 135 -18.61 -15.36 -9.69
CA PHE A 135 -19.88 -16.02 -9.87
C PHE A 135 -19.84 -17.06 -11.00
N GLU A 136 -19.26 -16.70 -12.15
CA GLU A 136 -19.07 -17.61 -13.29
C GLU A 136 -18.19 -18.82 -12.94
N ASP A 137 -17.18 -18.62 -12.08
CA ASP A 137 -16.29 -19.67 -11.59
C ASP A 137 -16.93 -20.54 -10.50
N GLY A 138 -18.20 -20.31 -10.16
CA GLY A 138 -18.98 -21.14 -9.23
C GLY A 138 -18.70 -20.86 -7.75
N HIS A 139 -18.14 -19.69 -7.41
CA HIS A 139 -17.97 -19.33 -6.01
C HIS A 139 -19.33 -19.14 -5.30
N PRO A 140 -19.44 -19.51 -4.00
CA PRO A 140 -20.67 -19.34 -3.24
C PRO A 140 -21.00 -17.86 -3.05
N GLU A 141 -22.29 -17.52 -3.10
CA GLU A 141 -22.78 -16.13 -3.04
C GLU A 141 -22.28 -15.39 -1.78
N GLU A 142 -22.26 -16.07 -0.62
CA GLU A 142 -21.77 -15.47 0.63
C GLU A 142 -20.29 -15.08 0.53
N GLY A 143 -19.47 -15.92 -0.10
CA GLY A 143 -18.05 -15.61 -0.32
C GLY A 143 -17.85 -14.42 -1.26
N ILE A 144 -18.68 -14.32 -2.30
CA ILE A 144 -18.67 -13.16 -3.23
C ILE A 144 -19.09 -11.89 -2.49
N ARG A 145 -20.14 -11.97 -1.66
CA ARG A 145 -20.64 -10.84 -0.85
C ARG A 145 -19.59 -10.35 0.15
N GLN A 146 -18.89 -11.26 0.82
CA GLN A 146 -17.82 -10.89 1.74
C GLN A 146 -16.66 -10.18 1.01
N ARG A 147 -16.26 -10.68 -0.16
CA ARG A 147 -15.24 -10.06 -1.00
C ARG A 147 -15.67 -8.69 -1.53
N ASP A 148 -16.93 -8.54 -1.95
CA ASP A 148 -17.49 -7.25 -2.37
C ASP A 148 -17.36 -6.19 -1.26
N ILE A 149 -17.74 -6.52 -0.03
CA ILE A 149 -17.65 -5.58 1.10
C ILE A 149 -16.19 -5.18 1.38
N LEU A 150 -15.26 -6.15 1.41
CA LEU A 150 -13.83 -5.88 1.63
C LEU A 150 -13.22 -5.01 0.52
N LEU A 151 -13.52 -5.32 -0.74
CA LEU A 151 -12.98 -4.58 -1.89
C LEU A 151 -13.59 -3.19 -2.01
N LYS A 152 -14.87 -3.00 -1.66
CA LYS A 152 -15.47 -1.66 -1.56
C LYS A 152 -14.79 -0.80 -0.50
N ALA A 153 -14.47 -1.37 0.67
CA ALA A 153 -13.72 -0.67 1.70
C ALA A 153 -12.29 -0.30 1.24
N LEU A 154 -11.60 -1.22 0.54
CA LEU A 154 -10.31 -0.94 -0.09
C LEU A 154 -10.39 0.20 -1.10
N LEU A 155 -11.40 0.19 -1.98
CA LEU A 155 -11.61 1.21 -3.00
C LEU A 155 -11.98 2.57 -2.40
N PHE A 156 -12.71 2.57 -1.28
CA PHE A 156 -12.98 3.78 -0.50
C PHE A 156 -11.68 4.38 0.07
N LEU A 157 -10.82 3.55 0.67
CA LEU A 157 -9.50 3.96 1.14
C LEU A 157 -8.61 4.50 0.01
N LEU A 158 -8.72 3.92 -1.19
CA LEU A 158 -7.96 4.34 -2.38
C LEU A 158 -8.45 5.64 -3.01
N SER A 159 -9.73 5.98 -2.84
CA SER A 159 -10.37 7.07 -3.59
C SER A 159 -9.68 8.44 -3.56
N PRO A 160 -9.01 8.90 -2.47
CA PRO A 160 -8.33 10.19 -2.46
C PRO A 160 -6.88 10.10 -2.97
N HIS A 161 -6.39 8.93 -3.36
CA HIS A 161 -4.99 8.70 -3.70
C HIS A 161 -4.77 8.50 -5.21
N PRO A 162 -3.57 8.83 -5.73
CA PRO A 162 -3.25 8.59 -7.13
C PRO A 162 -3.38 7.12 -7.51
N PHE A 163 -3.82 6.87 -8.75
CA PHE A 163 -3.84 5.52 -9.33
C PHE A 163 -2.41 5.02 -9.53
N HIS A 164 -1.91 4.27 -8.56
CA HIS A 164 -0.55 3.72 -8.55
C HIS A 164 -0.52 2.43 -7.71
N SER A 165 0.32 1.46 -8.08
CA SER A 165 0.47 0.18 -7.37
C SER A 165 0.86 0.37 -5.89
N THR A 166 1.70 1.36 -5.61
CA THR A 166 2.03 1.81 -4.24
C THR A 166 0.81 2.25 -3.45
N SER A 167 -0.06 3.10 -4.02
CA SER A 167 -1.30 3.52 -3.34
C SER A 167 -2.15 2.31 -3.00
N TYR A 168 -2.30 1.37 -3.96
CA TYR A 168 -3.03 0.11 -3.75
C TYR A 168 -2.48 -0.67 -2.55
N ARG A 169 -1.17 -0.90 -2.52
CA ARG A 169 -0.52 -1.67 -1.44
C ARG A 169 -0.60 -0.99 -0.08
N MET A 170 -0.52 0.34 -0.04
CA MET A 170 -0.69 1.11 1.19
C MET A 170 -2.14 1.12 1.67
N ALA A 171 -3.13 1.10 0.76
CA ALA A 171 -4.53 0.95 1.12
C ALA A 171 -4.84 -0.47 1.61
N VAL A 172 -4.17 -1.50 1.07
CA VAL A 172 -4.21 -2.86 1.63
C VAL A 172 -3.63 -2.89 3.04
N ASP A 173 -2.47 -2.25 3.29
CA ASP A 173 -1.90 -2.13 4.63
C ASP A 173 -2.88 -1.43 5.58
N ALA A 174 -3.49 -0.33 5.14
CA ALA A 174 -4.49 0.37 5.92
C ALA A 174 -5.71 -0.51 6.23
N LEU A 175 -6.22 -1.25 5.25
CA LEU A 175 -7.35 -2.15 5.46
C LEU A 175 -7.02 -3.28 6.45
N LEU A 176 -5.81 -3.84 6.39
CA LEU A 176 -5.36 -4.86 7.36
C LEU A 176 -5.37 -4.34 8.80
N LEU A 177 -5.07 -3.05 9.02
CA LEU A 177 -5.13 -2.44 10.35
C LEU A 177 -6.55 -2.29 10.89
N HIS A 178 -7.57 -2.30 10.03
CA HIS A 178 -8.97 -2.26 10.46
C HIS A 178 -9.53 -3.64 10.82
N LEU A 179 -8.88 -4.71 10.35
CA LEU A 179 -9.26 -6.09 10.63
C LEU A 179 -8.55 -6.58 11.90
N GLN A 180 -9.32 -6.96 12.92
CA GLN A 180 -8.77 -7.49 14.17
C GLN A 180 -8.63 -9.01 14.11
N ASP A 181 -9.53 -9.69 13.39
CA ASP A 181 -9.51 -11.15 13.25
C ASP A 181 -8.46 -11.60 12.22
N ARG A 182 -7.65 -12.58 12.63
CA ARG A 182 -6.67 -13.23 11.76
C ARG A 182 -7.34 -13.94 10.58
N ALA A 183 -8.51 -14.53 10.76
CA ALA A 183 -9.26 -15.20 9.70
C ALA A 183 -9.68 -14.18 8.62
N GLU A 184 -10.18 -13.02 9.01
CA GLU A 184 -10.53 -11.94 8.07
C GLU A 184 -9.31 -11.44 7.29
N ARG A 185 -8.16 -11.27 7.96
CA ARG A 185 -6.90 -10.90 7.30
C ARG A 185 -6.46 -11.96 6.28
N GLN A 186 -6.62 -13.24 6.61
CA GLN A 186 -6.31 -14.35 5.71
C GLN A 186 -7.25 -14.41 4.50
N LEU A 187 -8.51 -14.00 4.66
CA LEU A 187 -9.46 -13.88 3.54
C LEU A 187 -9.17 -12.65 2.66
N LEU A 188 -8.73 -11.55 3.26
CA LEU A 188 -8.43 -10.32 2.54
C LEU A 188 -7.27 -10.49 1.55
N LEU A 189 -6.14 -11.06 2.00
CA LEU A 189 -4.90 -11.06 1.21
C LEU A 189 -5.01 -11.75 -0.16
N PRO A 190 -5.65 -12.93 -0.31
CA PRO A 190 -5.94 -13.52 -1.61
C PRO A 190 -6.86 -12.63 -2.45
N ALA A 191 -7.96 -12.13 -1.85
CA ALA A 191 -8.94 -11.32 -2.58
C ALA A 191 -8.32 -10.04 -3.18
N VAL A 192 -7.48 -9.32 -2.42
CA VAL A 192 -6.82 -8.10 -2.94
C VAL A 192 -5.72 -8.42 -3.97
N ARG A 193 -5.10 -9.61 -3.91
CA ARG A 193 -4.12 -10.04 -4.92
C ARG A 193 -4.80 -10.43 -6.21
N GLU A 194 -5.88 -11.21 -6.14
CA GLU A 194 -6.69 -11.62 -7.28
C GLU A 194 -7.37 -10.42 -7.95
N TYR A 195 -7.83 -9.44 -7.16
CA TYR A 195 -8.49 -8.24 -7.68
C TYR A 195 -7.51 -7.23 -8.31
N PHE A 196 -6.24 -7.20 -7.88
CA PHE A 196 -5.28 -6.17 -8.32
C PHE A 196 -5.14 -6.05 -9.85
N PRO A 197 -5.04 -7.14 -10.64
CA PRO A 197 -5.02 -7.05 -12.10
C PRO A 197 -6.28 -6.42 -12.70
N TYR A 198 -7.46 -6.72 -12.14
CA TYR A 198 -8.72 -6.10 -12.55
C TYR A 198 -8.72 -4.61 -12.25
N TRP A 199 -8.26 -4.20 -11.07
CA TRP A 199 -8.14 -2.80 -10.72
C TRP A 199 -7.16 -2.06 -11.66
N GLN A 200 -6.00 -2.67 -11.92
CA GLN A 200 -4.95 -2.12 -12.77
C GLN A 200 -5.39 -1.98 -14.24
N ALA A 201 -6.25 -2.87 -14.74
CA ALA A 201 -6.74 -2.85 -16.12
C ALA A 201 -7.74 -1.72 -16.42
N PHE A 202 -8.32 -1.09 -15.39
CA PHE A 202 -9.35 -0.06 -15.53
C PHE A 202 -8.97 1.26 -14.84
N PRO A 203 -7.83 1.90 -15.18
CA PRO A 203 -7.58 3.27 -14.77
C PRO A 203 -8.71 4.13 -15.36
N PHE A 204 -9.52 4.74 -14.49
CA PHE A 204 -10.67 5.52 -14.87
C PHE A 204 -10.32 6.47 -16.01
N ALA A 205 -11.12 6.47 -17.07
CA ALA A 205 -10.97 7.24 -18.30
C ALA A 205 -10.74 8.77 -18.14
N ARG A 206 -10.70 9.32 -16.92
CA ARG A 206 -10.36 10.72 -16.62
C ARG A 206 -8.85 11.02 -16.58
N GLN A 207 -7.98 10.05 -16.29
CA GLN A 207 -6.53 10.33 -16.30
C GLN A 207 -5.97 10.57 -17.71
N ARG A 208 -6.61 10.05 -18.77
CA ARG A 208 -6.24 10.36 -20.17
C ARG A 208 -6.53 11.82 -20.54
N ALA A 209 -7.65 12.38 -20.08
CA ALA A 209 -8.05 13.75 -20.43
C ALA A 209 -7.28 14.86 -19.68
N GLN A 210 -6.66 14.55 -18.53
CA GLN A 210 -5.79 15.49 -17.79
C GLN A 210 -4.32 15.33 -18.18
N ALA A 211 -3.83 14.10 -18.35
CA ALA A 211 -2.44 13.88 -18.76
C ALA A 211 -2.15 14.37 -20.19
N GLU A 212 -3.10 14.29 -21.13
CA GLU A 212 -2.95 14.87 -22.48
C GLU A 212 -2.97 16.42 -22.47
N ARG A 213 -3.68 17.05 -21.52
CA ARG A 213 -3.70 18.51 -21.36
C ARG A 213 -2.44 19.04 -20.65
N GLU A 214 -1.89 18.27 -19.71
CA GLU A 214 -0.67 18.62 -18.98
C GLU A 214 0.60 18.28 -19.77
N ALA A 215 0.55 17.31 -20.70
CA ALA A 215 1.68 16.95 -21.58
C ALA A 215 1.71 17.70 -22.92
N GLY A 216 0.63 18.40 -23.31
CA GLY A 216 0.51 19.10 -24.59
C GLY A 216 0.51 20.63 -24.52
N GLY A 217 0.69 21.23 -23.34
CA GLY A 217 0.65 22.68 -23.14
C GLY A 217 2.02 23.29 -22.83
N GLU A 218 2.90 23.38 -23.82
CA GLU A 218 4.04 24.30 -23.74
C GLU A 218 3.54 25.76 -23.74
N PRO A 219 4.07 26.63 -22.84
CA PRO A 219 3.81 28.05 -22.88
C PRO A 219 4.57 28.68 -24.05
N GLY A 220 3.85 28.96 -25.13
CA GLY A 220 4.34 29.79 -26.23
C GLY A 220 4.72 31.18 -25.69
N ALA A 221 6.03 31.43 -25.73
CA ALA A 221 6.70 32.62 -25.28
C ALA A 221 6.08 33.92 -25.82
N ALA A 222 6.17 34.94 -24.98
CA ALA A 222 6.12 36.34 -25.38
C ALA A 222 7.02 36.58 -26.60
N GLN A 223 6.48 37.26 -27.60
CA GLN A 223 7.29 38.01 -28.56
C GLN A 223 6.86 39.47 -28.50
N ASP A 224 7.85 40.28 -28.12
CA ASP A 224 7.94 41.71 -28.36
C ASP A 224 7.46 42.09 -29.77
N LYS A 225 6.72 43.18 -29.84
CA LYS A 225 6.74 44.04 -31.02
C LYS A 225 7.15 45.44 -30.58
N ALA A 226 8.36 45.80 -30.98
CA ALA A 226 8.74 47.17 -31.28
C ALA A 226 7.90 47.69 -32.47
#